data_AF-A0AAE3M752-F1
#
_entry.id   AF-A0AAE3M752-F1
#
_cell.length_a   1.000
_cell.length_b   1.000
_cell.length_c   1.000
_cell.angle_alpha   90.00
_cell.angle_beta   90.00
_cell.angle_gamma   90.00
#
_symmetry.space_group_name_H-M   'P 1'
#
loop_
_entity.id
_entity.type
_entity.pdbx_description
1 polymer ?
#
loop_
_entity_poly.entity_id
_entity_poly.type
_entity_poly.pdbx_seq_one_letter_code
_entity_poly.pdbx_strand_id
1 'polypeptide(L)'
;MRNIVTVAFLLIFGLYVKSQDINYHHKSVSKEINRLWKVNDERTELTELNNKDLRMGKFFELKANENKFIYIGRVNSCRAGGCAVDNHNSGPSEYFDYLVCFSANGMVEGVKVFNYAATHGYEIVAKGWLKQFSGYSSEQNLEVGKNVDSISGATISVFAITDDVKAKTQLLSKYLSKKSIF
;
A
#
# COMPACT_ATOMS: atom_id res chain seq x y z
N MET A 1 2.23 60.17 -30.05
CA MET A 1 1.12 59.20 -30.17
C MET A 1 1.64 57.81 -29.81
N ARG A 2 1.19 57.32 -28.65
CA ARG A 2 1.09 55.94 -28.13
C ARG A 2 2.02 54.84 -28.72
N ASN A 3 3.13 54.57 -28.02
CA ASN A 3 3.89 53.32 -28.16
C ASN A 3 3.11 52.20 -27.46
N ILE A 4 2.77 51.14 -28.19
CA ILE A 4 2.08 49.96 -27.64
C ILE A 4 3.12 49.00 -27.06
N VAL A 5 2.93 48.72 -25.78
CA VAL A 5 3.60 47.73 -24.95
C VAL A 5 3.29 46.32 -25.45
N THR A 6 4.28 45.43 -25.48
CA THR A 6 4.02 43.99 -25.36
C THR A 6 5.08 43.38 -24.46
N VAL A 7 4.83 43.42 -23.15
CA VAL A 7 5.58 42.63 -22.18
C VAL A 7 4.92 41.25 -22.17
N ALA A 8 5.56 40.30 -22.84
CA ALA A 8 5.16 38.90 -22.77
C ALA A 8 5.47 38.37 -21.37
N PHE A 9 4.45 38.33 -20.52
CA PHE A 9 4.51 37.66 -19.23
C PHE A 9 4.47 36.15 -19.49
N LEU A 10 5.64 35.53 -19.65
CA LEU A 10 5.80 34.07 -19.66
C LEU A 10 5.44 33.55 -18.26
N LEU A 11 4.15 33.26 -18.07
CA LEU A 11 3.67 32.39 -17.00
C LEU A 11 4.27 31.00 -17.25
N ILE A 12 5.47 30.77 -16.72
CA ILE A 12 6.02 29.44 -16.52
C ILE A 12 5.14 28.81 -15.45
N PHE A 13 4.02 28.24 -15.87
CA PHE A 13 3.18 27.38 -15.05
C PHE A 13 4.00 26.12 -14.79
N GLY A 14 4.85 26.17 -13.77
CA GLY A 14 5.54 24.99 -13.28
C GLY A 14 4.47 23.98 -12.86
N LEU A 15 4.21 23.00 -13.73
CA LEU A 15 3.43 21.82 -13.39
C LEU A 15 4.25 21.02 -12.36
N TYR A 16 4.17 21.45 -11.11
CA TYR A 16 4.52 20.62 -9.97
C TYR A 16 3.54 19.45 -9.96
N VAL A 17 3.93 18.33 -10.58
CA VAL A 17 3.23 17.06 -10.42
C VAL A 17 3.47 16.60 -8.98
N LYS A 18 2.58 17.02 -8.07
CA LYS A 18 2.54 16.54 -6.70
C LYS A 18 2.26 15.03 -6.76
N SER A 19 3.12 14.20 -6.16
CA SER A 19 2.79 12.80 -5.92
C SER A 19 1.42 12.74 -5.25
N GLN A 20 0.45 12.06 -5.88
CA GLN A 20 -0.89 11.95 -5.32
C GLN A 20 -0.82 11.22 -3.98
N ASP A 21 -1.46 11.78 -2.95
CA ASP A 21 -1.55 11.18 -1.62
C ASP A 21 -2.28 9.83 -1.68
N ILE A 22 -1.99 8.93 -0.73
CA ILE A 22 -2.65 7.62 -0.65
C ILE A 22 -4.15 7.83 -0.40
N ASN A 23 -4.99 7.24 -1.25
CA ASN A 23 -6.45 7.28 -1.08
C ASN A 23 -6.92 6.19 -0.12
N TYR A 24 -6.94 6.50 1.18
CA TYR A 24 -7.41 5.60 2.25
C TYR A 24 -8.91 5.23 2.14
N HIS A 25 -9.69 6.01 1.39
CA HIS A 25 -11.13 5.80 1.19
C HIS A 25 -11.45 5.21 -0.19
N HIS A 26 -10.46 4.62 -0.87
CA HIS A 26 -10.66 4.09 -2.21
C HIS A 26 -11.71 2.96 -2.19
N LYS A 27 -12.67 2.97 -3.15
CA LYS A 27 -13.77 1.99 -3.22
C LYS A 27 -13.34 0.52 -3.16
N SER A 28 -12.12 0.21 -3.63
CA SER A 28 -11.58 -1.15 -3.59
C SER A 28 -11.30 -1.65 -2.18
N VAL A 29 -11.05 -0.74 -1.23
CA VAL A 29 -10.87 -1.02 0.21
C VAL A 29 -12.18 -1.54 0.78
N SER A 30 -13.26 -0.76 0.69
CA SER A 30 -14.59 -1.16 1.17
C SER A 30 -15.08 -2.46 0.50
N LYS A 31 -14.84 -2.62 -0.80
CA LYS A 31 -15.16 -3.87 -1.50
C LYS A 31 -14.40 -5.08 -0.95
N GLU A 32 -13.14 -4.90 -0.53
CA GLU A 32 -12.34 -5.99 0.01
C GLU A 32 -12.78 -6.38 1.42
N ILE A 33 -13.05 -5.38 2.26
CA ILE A 33 -13.63 -5.54 3.60
C ILE A 33 -14.94 -6.33 3.51
N ASN A 34 -15.86 -5.91 2.65
CA ASN A 34 -17.15 -6.57 2.49
C ASN A 34 -17.00 -8.00 1.95
N ARG A 35 -16.04 -8.23 1.04
CA ARG A 35 -15.75 -9.56 0.50
C ARG A 35 -15.24 -10.52 1.58
N LEU A 36 -14.35 -10.06 2.45
CA LEU A 36 -13.69 -10.90 3.46
C LEU A 36 -14.59 -11.13 4.69
N TRP A 37 -15.20 -10.06 5.20
CA TRP A 37 -15.86 -10.10 6.51
C TRP A 37 -17.37 -10.04 6.42
N LYS A 38 -17.93 -9.98 5.21
CA LYS A 38 -19.38 -9.92 4.95
C LYS A 38 -20.05 -8.84 5.81
N VAL A 39 -19.36 -7.70 5.97
CA VAL A 39 -19.88 -6.61 6.78
C VAL A 39 -21.09 -6.03 6.05
N ASN A 40 -22.26 -6.26 6.63
CA ASN A 40 -23.54 -5.86 6.06
C ASN A 40 -23.92 -4.41 6.41
N ASP A 41 -23.08 -3.70 7.17
CA ASP A 41 -23.41 -2.40 7.75
C ASP A 41 -22.60 -1.26 7.12
N GLU A 42 -23.31 -0.23 6.64
CA GLU A 42 -22.76 1.03 6.14
C GLU A 42 -22.01 1.81 7.24
N ARG A 43 -22.15 1.42 8.52
CA ARG A 43 -21.53 2.05 9.71
C ARG A 43 -20.21 1.43 10.14
N THR A 44 -19.54 0.70 9.26
CA THR A 44 -18.22 0.11 9.49
C THR A 44 -17.18 1.21 9.72
N GLU A 45 -17.02 1.66 10.97
CA GLU A 45 -16.14 2.76 11.32
C GLU A 45 -14.70 2.26 11.44
N LEU A 46 -13.87 2.62 10.46
CA LEU A 46 -12.43 2.39 10.49
C LEU A 46 -11.78 3.45 11.38
N THR A 47 -11.31 3.05 12.55
CA THR A 47 -10.57 3.93 13.45
C THR A 47 -9.08 3.85 13.14
N GLU A 48 -8.45 4.96 12.75
CA GLU A 48 -7.00 5.00 12.55
C GLU A 48 -6.26 4.68 13.86
N LEU A 49 -5.32 3.74 13.81
CA LEU A 49 -4.40 3.48 14.91
C LEU A 49 -3.30 4.53 14.89
N ASN A 50 -3.21 5.33 15.96
CA ASN A 50 -2.15 6.32 16.11
C ASN A 50 -0.80 5.63 16.36
N ASN A 51 -0.11 5.28 15.28
CA ASN A 51 1.22 4.68 15.34
C ASN A 51 2.22 5.56 14.59
N LYS A 52 3.12 6.19 15.35
CA LYS A 52 4.13 7.12 14.84
C LYS A 52 5.27 6.44 14.07
N ASP A 53 5.37 5.10 14.13
CA ASP A 53 6.46 4.34 13.51
C ASP A 53 6.15 3.92 12.05
N LEU A 54 5.09 4.45 11.45
CA LEU A 54 4.64 4.05 10.12
C LEU A 54 5.29 4.91 9.03
N ARG A 55 6.23 4.30 8.29
CA ARG A 55 6.60 4.82 6.97
C ARG A 55 5.49 4.43 5.97
N MET A 56 4.98 5.42 5.24
CA MET A 56 4.18 5.29 4.02
C MET A 56 2.85 4.52 4.13
N GLY A 57 2.10 4.69 5.22
CA GLY A 57 0.74 4.18 5.32
C GLY A 57 0.16 4.31 6.72
N LYS A 58 -1.03 3.74 6.92
CA LYS A 58 -1.81 3.81 8.17
C LYS A 58 -2.41 2.46 8.51
N PHE A 59 -2.50 2.17 9.80
CA PHE A 59 -3.32 1.08 10.31
C PHE A 59 -4.69 1.60 10.72
N PHE A 60 -5.71 0.77 10.54
CA PHE A 60 -7.08 1.01 10.94
C PHE A 60 -7.58 -0.21 11.73
N GLU A 61 -8.36 0.03 12.77
CA GLU A 61 -9.11 -0.98 13.49
C GLU A 61 -10.57 -0.89 13.08
N LEU A 62 -11.15 -2.03 12.72
CA LEU A 62 -12.58 -2.21 12.57
C LEU A 62 -13.11 -2.92 13.82
N LYS A 63 -13.96 -2.23 14.57
CA LYS A 63 -14.70 -2.83 15.68
C LYS A 63 -15.91 -3.59 15.14
N ALA A 64 -15.90 -4.91 15.31
CA ALA A 64 -17.01 -5.81 15.04
C ALA A 64 -17.14 -6.79 16.21
N ASN A 65 -17.89 -7.90 16.04
CA ASN A 65 -17.94 -8.97 17.05
C ASN A 65 -16.53 -9.47 17.43
N GLU A 66 -15.64 -9.53 16.43
CA GLU A 66 -14.20 -9.68 16.62
C GLU A 66 -13.51 -8.49 15.96
N ASN A 67 -12.56 -7.87 16.65
CA ASN A 67 -11.79 -6.77 16.07
C ASN A 67 -11.03 -7.25 14.84
N LYS A 68 -11.04 -6.44 13.78
CA LYS A 68 -10.24 -6.67 12.59
C LYS A 68 -9.32 -5.48 12.37
N PHE A 69 -8.21 -5.71 11.67
CA PHE A 69 -7.25 -4.65 11.40
C PHE A 69 -6.97 -4.55 9.92
N ILE A 70 -6.66 -3.34 9.46
CA ILE A 70 -6.32 -3.08 8.07
C ILE A 70 -5.09 -2.19 8.03
N TYR A 71 -4.09 -2.57 7.27
CA TYR A 71 -3.05 -1.64 6.83
C TYR A 71 -3.39 -1.14 5.43
N ILE A 72 -3.25 0.16 5.19
CA ILE A 72 -3.31 0.76 3.85
C ILE A 72 -2.03 1.56 3.67
N GLY A 73 -1.30 1.30 2.60
CA GLY A 73 0.00 1.92 2.39
C GLY A 73 0.46 1.95 0.94
N ARG A 74 1.65 2.50 0.76
CA ARG A 74 2.33 2.64 -0.52
C ARG A 74 3.69 1.98 -0.45
N VAL A 75 4.01 1.24 -1.50
CA VAL A 75 5.36 0.76 -1.77
C VAL A 75 5.86 1.47 -3.02
N ASN A 76 7.06 2.05 -2.96
CA ASN A 76 7.73 2.57 -4.14
C ASN A 76 8.37 1.40 -4.90
N SER A 77 8.06 1.26 -6.19
CA SER A 77 8.76 0.33 -7.08
C SER A 77 9.85 1.11 -7.81
N CYS A 78 11.08 0.60 -7.87
CA CYS A 78 12.09 1.23 -8.72
C CYS A 78 11.74 1.02 -10.20
N ARG A 79 12.06 2.01 -11.04
CA ARG A 79 11.99 1.87 -12.51
C ARG A 79 12.96 0.81 -13.02
N ALA A 80 12.74 0.32 -14.24
CA ALA A 80 13.73 -0.48 -14.97
C ALA A 80 15.06 0.29 -15.04
N GLY A 81 16.14 -0.34 -14.56
CA GLY A 81 17.45 0.29 -14.32
C GLY A 81 17.82 0.39 -12.84
N GLY A 82 16.85 0.36 -11.92
CA GLY A 82 17.07 0.43 -10.49
C GLY A 82 16.97 1.85 -9.93
N CYS A 83 16.96 1.97 -8.61
CA CYS A 83 16.80 3.25 -7.90
C CYS A 83 18.05 4.17 -7.98
N ALA A 84 19.12 3.74 -8.66
CA ALA A 84 20.38 4.45 -8.80
C ALA A 84 20.61 5.03 -10.22
N VAL A 85 19.72 4.75 -11.19
CA VAL A 85 19.89 5.25 -12.57
C VAL A 85 19.34 6.66 -12.65
N ASP A 86 20.26 7.59 -12.44
CA ASP A 86 20.28 8.99 -12.82
C ASP A 86 19.06 9.86 -12.48
N ASN A 87 19.33 10.84 -11.61
CA ASN A 87 18.52 12.01 -11.26
C ASN A 87 18.15 12.92 -12.48
N HIS A 88 18.33 12.46 -13.71
CA HIS A 88 17.99 13.18 -14.94
C HIS A 88 16.56 12.89 -15.45
N ASN A 89 15.87 11.89 -14.89
CA ASN A 89 14.45 11.65 -15.17
C ASN A 89 13.55 12.27 -14.10
N SER A 90 13.19 13.54 -14.30
CA SER A 90 12.33 14.40 -13.46
C SER A 90 10.88 13.91 -13.22
N GLY A 91 10.57 12.65 -13.55
CA GLY A 91 9.24 12.08 -13.39
C GLY A 91 9.00 11.57 -11.96
N PRO A 92 7.74 11.54 -11.47
CA PRO A 92 7.40 11.04 -10.14
C PRO A 92 7.87 9.59 -9.91
N SER A 93 8.23 9.26 -8.67
CA SER A 93 8.57 7.88 -8.27
C SER A 93 7.45 6.93 -8.71
N GLU A 94 7.83 5.75 -9.19
CA GLU A 94 6.87 4.68 -9.42
C GLU A 94 6.47 4.05 -8.09
N TYR A 95 5.20 3.65 -7.99
CA TYR A 95 4.65 3.10 -6.76
C TYR A 95 3.39 2.28 -7.00
N PHE A 96 2.97 1.56 -5.97
CA PHE A 96 1.64 1.00 -5.90
C PHE A 96 1.05 1.18 -4.49
N ASP A 97 -0.26 1.42 -4.44
CA ASP A 97 -1.02 1.48 -3.20
C ASP A 97 -1.74 0.16 -2.99
N TYR A 98 -1.67 -0.33 -1.77
CA TYR A 98 -2.18 -1.63 -1.40
C TYR A 98 -2.75 -1.62 0.00
N LEU A 99 -3.47 -2.69 0.33
CA LEU A 99 -3.96 -2.95 1.66
C LEU A 99 -3.65 -4.37 2.09
N VAL A 100 -3.58 -4.56 3.41
CA VAL A 100 -3.53 -5.86 4.07
C VAL A 100 -4.66 -5.90 5.09
N CYS A 101 -5.53 -6.90 4.99
CA CYS A 101 -6.57 -7.18 5.97
C CYS A 101 -6.05 -8.24 6.94
N PHE A 102 -6.25 -8.02 8.23
CA PHE A 102 -5.82 -8.90 9.31
C PHE A 102 -6.99 -9.29 10.20
N SER A 103 -6.91 -10.52 10.71
CA SER A 103 -7.74 -11.02 11.79
C SER A 103 -7.44 -10.34 13.13
N ALA A 104 -8.23 -10.67 14.15
CA ALA A 104 -8.05 -10.18 15.53
C ALA A 104 -6.68 -10.52 16.13
N ASN A 105 -6.09 -11.67 15.73
CA ASN A 105 -4.77 -12.11 16.18
C ASN A 105 -3.62 -11.67 15.26
N GLY A 106 -3.87 -10.80 14.28
CA GLY A 106 -2.84 -10.26 13.40
C GLY A 106 -2.38 -11.20 12.28
N MET A 107 -3.15 -12.24 11.98
CA MET A 107 -2.93 -13.11 10.81
C MET A 107 -3.48 -12.43 9.56
N VAL A 108 -2.76 -12.52 8.44
CA VAL A 108 -3.18 -11.96 7.16
C VAL A 108 -4.39 -12.74 6.63
N GLU A 109 -5.50 -12.06 6.41
CA GLU A 109 -6.71 -12.63 5.80
C GLU A 109 -6.80 -12.30 4.30
N GLY A 110 -6.20 -11.19 3.86
CA GLY A 110 -6.10 -10.87 2.44
C GLY A 110 -5.21 -9.66 2.13
N VAL A 111 -4.70 -9.62 0.89
CA VAL A 111 -3.90 -8.52 0.35
C VAL A 111 -4.54 -8.06 -0.96
N LYS A 112 -4.55 -6.75 -1.20
CA LYS A 112 -5.04 -6.17 -2.45
C LYS A 112 -4.25 -4.95 -2.86
N VAL A 113 -3.77 -4.96 -4.09
CA VAL A 113 -3.26 -3.76 -4.77
C VAL A 113 -4.42 -3.05 -5.45
N PHE A 114 -4.63 -1.76 -5.16
CA PHE A 114 -5.76 -1.00 -5.68
C PHE A 114 -5.39 0.23 -6.50
N ASN A 115 -4.12 0.60 -6.51
CA ASN A 115 -3.54 1.60 -7.40
C ASN A 115 -2.14 1.11 -7.81
N TYR A 116 -1.82 1.14 -9.09
CA TYR A 116 -0.52 0.71 -9.60
C TYR A 116 0.01 1.76 -10.59
N ALA A 117 0.88 2.63 -10.09
CA ALA A 117 1.48 3.74 -10.81
C ALA A 117 2.95 3.45 -11.11
N ALA A 118 3.18 2.38 -11.88
CA ALA A 118 4.49 1.90 -12.28
C ALA A 118 4.44 1.30 -13.69
N THR A 119 5.55 1.37 -14.43
CA THR A 119 5.61 0.92 -15.83
C THR A 119 5.78 -0.59 -15.98
N HIS A 120 6.28 -1.27 -14.94
CA HIS A 120 6.57 -2.70 -14.95
C HIS A 120 6.05 -3.38 -13.67
N GLY A 121 5.82 -4.69 -13.74
CA GLY A 121 5.48 -5.51 -12.57
C GLY A 121 4.00 -5.53 -12.18
N TYR A 122 3.11 -5.07 -13.06
CA TYR A 122 1.66 -5.03 -12.82
C TYR A 122 1.06 -6.40 -12.47
N GLU A 123 1.75 -7.48 -12.81
CA GLU A 123 1.35 -8.85 -12.55
C GLU A 123 1.06 -9.13 -11.07
N ILE A 124 1.66 -8.39 -10.13
CA ILE A 124 1.37 -8.52 -8.69
C ILE A 124 -0.07 -8.14 -8.32
N VAL A 125 -0.82 -7.46 -9.21
CA VAL A 125 -2.23 -7.12 -8.98
C VAL A 125 -3.14 -8.35 -9.11
N ALA A 126 -2.64 -9.45 -9.67
CA ALA A 126 -3.40 -10.68 -9.85
C ALA A 126 -3.90 -11.24 -8.50
N LYS A 127 -5.23 -11.31 -8.34
CA LYS A 127 -5.88 -11.84 -7.11
C LYS A 127 -5.41 -13.24 -6.73
N GLY A 128 -5.18 -14.10 -7.73
CA GLY A 128 -4.69 -15.45 -7.51
C GLY A 128 -3.30 -15.47 -6.87
N TRP A 129 -2.40 -14.61 -7.36
CA TRP A 129 -1.05 -14.49 -6.81
C TRP A 129 -1.07 -13.88 -5.40
N LEU A 130 -1.85 -12.81 -5.18
CA LEU A 130 -1.99 -12.17 -3.86
C LEU A 130 -2.60 -13.08 -2.78
N LYS A 131 -3.29 -14.16 -3.16
CA LYS A 131 -3.87 -15.12 -2.21
C LYS A 131 -2.79 -15.88 -1.42
N GLN A 132 -1.55 -15.94 -1.90
CA GLN A 132 -0.44 -16.61 -1.23
C GLN A 132 -0.09 -16.00 0.13
N PHE A 133 -0.45 -14.73 0.37
CA PHE A 133 -0.24 -14.07 1.65
C PHE A 133 -1.28 -14.46 2.72
N SER A 134 -2.43 -15.04 2.33
CA SER A 134 -3.48 -15.41 3.27
C SER A 134 -3.02 -16.53 4.20
N GLY A 135 -3.26 -16.36 5.50
CA GLY A 135 -2.81 -17.27 6.56
C GLY A 135 -1.43 -16.94 7.13
N TYR A 136 -0.70 -15.97 6.57
CA TYR A 136 0.59 -15.57 7.09
C TYR A 136 0.46 -14.90 8.47
N SER A 137 1.30 -15.31 9.43
CA SER A 137 1.45 -14.66 10.74
C SER A 137 2.90 -14.26 11.02
N SER A 138 3.13 -13.40 12.02
CA SER A 138 4.47 -12.94 12.40
C SER A 138 5.41 -14.04 12.93
N GLU A 139 4.87 -15.22 13.24
CA GLU A 139 5.61 -16.40 13.71
C GLU A 139 6.16 -17.26 12.56
N GLN A 140 5.71 -16.99 11.34
CA GLN A 140 6.11 -17.72 10.14
C GLN A 140 7.17 -16.94 9.35
N ASN A 141 7.90 -17.64 8.48
CA ASN A 141 8.73 -17.00 7.47
C ASN A 141 7.89 -16.71 6.22
N LEU A 142 8.14 -15.52 5.64
CA LEU A 142 7.61 -15.12 4.35
C LEU A 142 8.78 -14.74 3.46
N GLU A 143 9.01 -15.56 2.42
CA GLU A 143 10.14 -15.43 1.52
C GLU A 143 9.72 -15.72 0.06
N VAL A 144 10.18 -14.88 -0.86
CA VAL A 144 10.00 -15.06 -2.30
C VAL A 144 10.77 -16.31 -2.75
N GLY A 145 10.15 -17.12 -3.59
CA GLY A 145 10.69 -18.40 -4.07
C GLY A 145 10.54 -19.55 -3.08
N LYS A 146 9.96 -19.33 -1.90
CA LYS A 146 9.61 -20.38 -0.94
C LYS A 146 8.12 -20.38 -0.63
N ASN A 147 7.64 -19.29 -0.04
CA ASN A 147 6.24 -19.14 0.39
C ASN A 147 5.43 -18.28 -0.57
N VAL A 148 6.12 -17.47 -1.38
CA VAL A 148 5.53 -16.56 -2.37
C VAL A 148 6.22 -16.76 -3.70
N ASP A 149 5.46 -17.07 -4.74
CA ASP A 149 5.99 -17.27 -6.09
C ASP A 149 6.62 -15.98 -6.65
N SER A 150 7.79 -16.12 -7.27
CA SER A 150 8.36 -15.06 -8.11
C SER A 150 7.52 -14.84 -9.36
N ILE A 151 7.52 -13.62 -9.90
CA ILE A 151 6.92 -13.33 -11.20
C ILE A 151 7.98 -12.74 -12.12
N SER A 152 8.16 -13.36 -13.29
CA SER A 152 9.06 -12.85 -14.33
C SER A 152 8.65 -11.45 -14.77
N GLY A 153 9.60 -10.52 -14.85
CA GLY A 153 9.33 -9.12 -15.20
C GLY A 153 8.76 -8.26 -14.08
N ALA A 154 8.44 -8.85 -12.91
CA ALA A 154 7.88 -8.14 -11.76
C ALA A 154 8.72 -8.29 -10.48
N THR A 155 9.98 -8.73 -10.59
CA THR A 155 10.86 -9.05 -9.45
C THR A 155 10.88 -7.94 -8.40
N ILE A 156 11.09 -6.69 -8.81
CA ILE A 156 11.16 -5.54 -7.88
C ILE A 156 9.86 -5.42 -7.09
N SER A 157 8.71 -5.47 -7.75
CA SER A 157 7.40 -5.34 -7.12
C SER A 157 7.07 -6.53 -6.21
N VAL A 158 7.44 -7.75 -6.63
CA VAL A 158 7.26 -8.98 -5.85
C VAL A 158 8.02 -8.93 -4.53
N PHE A 159 9.30 -8.58 -4.57
CA PHE A 159 10.09 -8.46 -3.34
C PHE A 159 9.57 -7.32 -2.47
N ALA A 160 9.29 -6.15 -3.06
CA ALA A 160 8.88 -4.98 -2.29
C ALA A 160 7.53 -5.17 -1.57
N ILE A 161 6.51 -5.78 -2.20
CA ILE A 161 5.25 -6.07 -1.51
C ILE A 161 5.42 -7.17 -0.47
N THR A 162 6.23 -8.20 -0.75
CA THR A 162 6.47 -9.32 0.19
C THR A 162 7.14 -8.82 1.48
N ASP A 163 8.18 -8.00 1.34
CA ASP A 163 8.89 -7.41 2.46
C ASP A 163 8.01 -6.46 3.27
N ASP A 164 7.18 -5.64 2.59
CA ASP A 164 6.31 -4.70 3.30
C ASP A 164 5.17 -5.45 4.03
N VAL A 165 4.55 -6.47 3.43
CA VAL A 165 3.56 -7.35 4.10
C VAL A 165 4.19 -8.02 5.33
N LYS A 166 5.41 -8.55 5.21
CA LYS A 166 6.17 -9.12 6.34
C LYS A 166 6.34 -8.11 7.46
N ALA A 167 6.83 -6.92 7.13
CA ALA A 167 7.08 -5.86 8.10
C ALA A 167 5.80 -5.38 8.80
N LYS A 168 4.69 -5.18 8.06
CA LYS A 168 3.42 -4.73 8.66
C LYS A 168 2.80 -5.79 9.56
N THR A 169 2.89 -7.06 9.18
CA THR A 169 2.42 -8.17 10.02
C THR A 169 3.18 -8.21 11.35
N GLN A 170 4.50 -8.06 11.31
CA GLN A 170 5.34 -7.99 12.53
C GLN A 170 5.02 -6.77 13.38
N LEU A 171 4.79 -5.61 12.76
CA LEU A 171 4.47 -4.38 13.48
C LEU A 171 3.10 -4.46 14.16
N LEU A 172 2.08 -5.00 13.48
CA LEU A 172 0.77 -5.24 14.08
C LEU A 172 0.87 -6.23 15.24
N SER A 173 1.61 -7.32 15.07
CA SER A 173 1.84 -8.30 16.15
C SER A 173 2.47 -7.66 17.38
N LYS A 174 3.47 -6.79 17.22
CA LYS A 174 4.07 -6.02 18.32
C LYS A 174 3.09 -5.05 18.99
N TYR A 175 2.17 -4.46 18.22
CA TYR A 175 1.11 -3.61 18.76
C TYR A 175 0.12 -4.42 19.61
N LEU A 176 -0.33 -5.57 19.09
CA LEU A 176 -1.28 -6.45 19.76
C LEU A 176 -0.70 -7.03 21.06
N SER A 177 0.57 -7.45 21.05
CA SER A 177 1.22 -7.99 22.25
C SER A 177 1.35 -6.95 23.37
N LYS A 178 1.61 -5.68 23.03
CA LYS A 178 1.61 -4.59 24.02
C LYS A 178 0.22 -4.32 24.58
N LYS A 179 -0.83 -4.41 23.75
CA LYS A 179 -2.22 -4.17 24.16
C LYS A 179 -2.72 -5.24 25.14
N SER A 180 -2.30 -6.50 24.98
CA SER A 180 -2.71 -7.61 25.86
C SER A 180 -2.07 -7.60 27.26
N ILE A 181 -1.08 -6.74 27.50
CA ILE A 181 -0.37 -6.63 28.79
C ILE A 181 -1.05 -5.60 29.73
N PHE A 182 -2.07 -4.89 29.24
CA PHE A 182 -2.89 -3.93 29.99
C PHE A 182 -4.37 -4.32 29.95
#